data_AF-A0A6P7FP24-F1
#
_entry.id   AF-A0A6P7FP24-F1
#
_cell.length_a   1.000
_cell.length_b   1.000
_cell.length_c   1.000
_cell.angle_alpha   90.00
_cell.angle_beta   90.00
_cell.angle_gamma   90.00
#
_symmetry.space_group_name_H-M   'P 1'
#
loop_
_entity.id
_entity.type
_entity.pdbx_description
1 polymer ?
#
loop_
_entity_poly.entity_id
_entity_poly.type
_entity_poly.pdbx_seq_one_letter_code
_entity_poly.pdbx_strand_id
1 'polypeptide(L)'
;MERCGRKLALQIASMPLIFGWFLIAFSLNHSILLLGRLIAGFSAGLTAAAGQVLIGEISEPRLRGLFSSVPLASYSFGILLVYALGSLLPWRYVAVSSTVLPVTSLLVFFFLPESPVWLTRQEKLEDAKKALVWLRGGNKIKPCQYQFWLKILQPNNLRCKWQRLYYTHSCQILYNL
;
A
#
# COMPACT_ATOMS: atom_id res chain seq x y z
N MET A 1 10.13 1.95 -8.63
CA MET A 1 9.48 2.49 -7.42
C MET A 1 10.23 3.67 -6.81
N GLU A 2 11.57 3.73 -6.86
CA GLU A 2 12.33 4.78 -6.15
C GLU A 2 12.25 6.18 -6.77
N ARG A 3 12.08 6.31 -8.09
CA ARG A 3 11.98 7.62 -8.77
C ARG A 3 10.55 8.15 -8.93
N CYS A 4 9.57 7.29 -9.19
CA CYS A 4 8.22 7.72 -9.59
C CYS A 4 7.20 7.91 -8.46
N GLY A 5 7.56 7.80 -7.18
CA GLY A 5 6.57 7.92 -6.09
C GLY A 5 5.73 6.65 -5.93
N ARG A 6 5.55 6.19 -4.69
CA ARG A 6 4.84 4.94 -4.40
C ARG A 6 3.35 4.97 -4.79
N LYS A 7 2.72 6.15 -4.68
CA LYS A 7 1.31 6.37 -5.07
C LYS A 7 1.12 6.24 -6.58
N LEU A 8 1.92 6.94 -7.38
CA LEU A 8 1.90 6.83 -8.84
C LEU A 8 2.22 5.42 -9.31
N ALA A 9 3.16 4.72 -8.65
CA ALA A 9 3.43 3.32 -8.96
C ALA A 9 2.20 2.42 -8.73
N LEU A 10 1.46 2.62 -7.63
CA LEU A 10 0.20 1.91 -7.34
C LEU A 10 -0.90 2.26 -8.36
N GLN A 11 -1.04 3.54 -8.72
CA GLN A 11 -2.02 3.98 -9.72
C GLN A 11 -1.72 3.41 -11.11
N ILE A 12 -0.47 3.48 -11.56
CA ILE A 12 -0.04 2.91 -12.86
C ILE A 12 -0.20 1.39 -12.84
N ALA A 13 0.12 0.72 -11.73
CA ALA A 13 -0.06 -0.72 -11.60
C ALA A 13 -1.54 -1.13 -11.57
N SER A 14 -2.45 -0.27 -11.09
CA SER A 14 -3.89 -0.55 -11.02
C SER A 14 -4.60 -0.42 -12.37
N MET A 15 -4.10 0.40 -13.30
CA MET A 15 -4.65 0.56 -14.65
C MET A 15 -4.73 -0.76 -15.46
N PRO A 16 -3.64 -1.56 -15.58
CA PRO A 16 -3.71 -2.85 -16.25
C PRO A 16 -4.56 -3.88 -15.50
N LEU A 17 -4.80 -3.70 -14.19
CA LEU A 17 -5.72 -4.56 -13.44
C LEU A 17 -7.15 -4.38 -13.95
N ILE A 18 -7.58 -3.12 -14.05
CA ILE A 18 -8.91 -2.75 -14.53
C ILE A 18 -9.06 -3.24 -15.98
N PHE A 19 -8.06 -3.00 -16.82
CA PHE A 19 -8.05 -3.45 -18.21
C PHE A 19 -8.13 -4.98 -18.34
N GLY A 20 -7.39 -5.73 -17.51
CA GLY A 20 -7.42 -7.19 -17.49
C GLY A 20 -8.81 -7.75 -17.13
N TRP A 21 -9.49 -7.15 -16.14
CA TRP A 21 -10.86 -7.53 -15.78
C TRP A 21 -11.89 -7.18 -16.85
N PHE A 22 -11.76 -6.01 -17.51
CA PHE A 22 -12.59 -5.67 -18.67
C PHE A 22 -12.41 -6.65 -19.82
N LEU A 23 -11.17 -7.05 -20.14
CA LEU A 23 -10.89 -8.07 -21.16
C LEU A 23 -11.59 -9.40 -20.85
N ILE A 24 -11.59 -9.82 -19.58
CA ILE A 24 -12.24 -11.05 -19.15
C ILE A 24 -13.76 -10.93 -19.30
N ALA A 25 -14.35 -9.79 -18.89
CA ALA A 25 -15.79 -9.57 -18.96
C ALA A 25 -16.34 -9.58 -20.40
N PHE A 26 -15.60 -8.97 -21.34
CA PHE A 26 -15.97 -8.93 -22.76
C PHE A 26 -15.36 -10.05 -23.60
N SER A 27 -14.75 -11.06 -22.98
CA SER A 27 -14.11 -12.14 -23.72
C SER A 27 -15.12 -12.95 -24.54
N LEU A 28 -14.83 -13.04 -25.84
CA LEU A 28 -15.55 -13.88 -26.82
C LEU A 28 -14.78 -15.16 -27.14
N ASN A 29 -13.45 -15.13 -26.97
CA ASN A 29 -12.54 -16.23 -27.29
C ASN A 29 -11.72 -16.65 -26.06
N HIS A 30 -11.41 -17.94 -25.97
CA HIS A 30 -10.57 -18.51 -24.90
C HIS A 30 -9.20 -17.84 -24.81
N SER A 31 -8.58 -17.48 -25.95
CA SER A 31 -7.28 -16.79 -25.98
C SER A 31 -7.32 -15.40 -25.33
N ILE A 32 -8.42 -14.66 -25.49
CA ILE A 32 -8.59 -13.32 -24.91
C ILE A 32 -8.78 -13.42 -23.40
N LEU A 33 -9.48 -14.46 -22.94
CA LEU A 33 -9.64 -14.75 -21.51
C LEU A 33 -8.29 -15.06 -20.85
N LEU A 34 -7.45 -15.88 -21.50
CA LEU A 34 -6.10 -16.18 -21.01
C LEU A 34 -5.23 -14.92 -20.96
N LEU A 35 -5.27 -14.09 -22.00
CA LEU A 35 -4.53 -12.84 -22.06
C LEU A 35 -4.96 -11.87 -20.93
N GLY A 36 -6.26 -11.72 -20.70
CA GLY A 36 -6.79 -10.91 -19.60
C GLY A 36 -6.32 -11.40 -18.23
N ARG A 37 -6.25 -12.72 -18.02
CA ARG A 37 -5.72 -13.32 -16.79
C ARG A 37 -4.23 -13.05 -16.59
N LEU A 38 -3.42 -13.13 -17.66
CA LEU A 38 -1.99 -12.83 -17.58
C LEU A 38 -1.75 -11.36 -17.21
N ILE A 39 -2.46 -10.44 -17.86
CA ILE A 39 -2.35 -8.99 -17.59
C ILE A 39 -2.80 -8.68 -16.15
N ALA A 40 -3.95 -9.22 -15.73
CA ALA A 40 -4.46 -9.01 -14.38
C ALA A 40 -3.52 -9.60 -13.32
N GLY A 41 -2.95 -10.78 -13.56
CA GLY A 41 -1.99 -11.42 -12.64
C GLY A 41 -0.69 -10.61 -12.49
N PHE A 42 -0.13 -10.15 -13.61
CA PHE A 42 1.07 -9.31 -13.61
C PHE A 42 0.85 -8.01 -12.83
N SER A 43 -0.28 -7.35 -13.08
CA SER A 43 -0.70 -6.15 -12.38
C SER A 43 -0.93 -6.36 -10.87
N ALA A 44 -1.59 -7.45 -10.49
CA ALA A 44 -1.84 -7.80 -9.09
C ALA A 44 -0.52 -8.01 -8.33
N GLY A 45 0.47 -8.67 -8.93
CA GLY A 45 1.80 -8.86 -8.34
C GLY A 45 2.53 -7.53 -8.08
N LEU A 46 2.51 -6.62 -9.07
CA LEU A 46 3.11 -5.29 -8.93
C LEU A 46 2.45 -4.46 -7.82
N THR A 47 1.11 -4.49 -7.75
CA THR A 47 0.33 -3.75 -6.76
C THR A 47 0.55 -4.31 -5.35
N ALA A 48 0.60 -5.64 -5.21
CA ALA A 48 0.86 -6.29 -3.92
C ALA A 48 2.24 -5.94 -3.37
N ALA A 49 3.28 -5.98 -4.20
CA ALA A 49 4.64 -5.60 -3.79
C ALA A 49 4.71 -4.13 -3.37
N ALA A 50 4.14 -3.21 -4.17
CA ALA A 50 4.09 -1.78 -3.85
C ALA A 50 3.32 -1.49 -2.56
N GLY A 51 2.18 -2.17 -2.37
CA GLY A 51 1.31 -2.02 -1.21
C GLY A 51 1.99 -2.46 0.09
N GLN A 52 2.68 -3.61 0.10
CA GLN A 52 3.41 -4.08 1.29
C GLN A 52 4.55 -3.15 1.68
N VAL A 53 5.27 -2.58 0.71
CA VAL A 53 6.30 -1.57 0.96
C VAL A 53 5.69 -0.32 1.59
N LEU A 54 4.58 0.17 1.03
CA LEU A 54 3.88 1.35 1.57
C LEU A 54 3.40 1.12 3.00
N ILE A 55 2.78 -0.03 3.28
CA ILE A 55 2.36 -0.41 4.64
C ILE A 55 3.57 -0.47 5.58
N GLY A 56 4.70 -1.01 5.12
CA GLY A 56 5.94 -1.08 5.88
C GLY A 56 6.57 0.29 6.19
N GLU A 57 6.33 1.29 5.35
CA GLU A 57 6.80 2.67 5.52
C GLU A 57 5.89 3.50 6.42
N ILE A 58 4.60 3.19 6.41
CA ILE A 58 3.55 3.89 7.15
C ILE A 58 3.37 3.33 8.57
N SER A 59 3.65 2.04 8.78
CA SER A 59 3.36 1.37 10.05
C SER A 59 4.32 1.73 11.19
N GLU A 60 3.74 2.06 12.35
CA GLU A 60 4.46 2.17 13.63
C GLU A 60 5.04 0.78 13.99
N PRO A 61 6.28 0.66 14.49
CA PRO A 61 6.95 -0.63 14.73
C PRO A 61 6.14 -1.62 15.58
N ARG A 62 5.31 -1.10 16.50
CA ARG A 62 4.46 -1.91 17.40
C ARG A 62 3.27 -2.56 16.69
N LEU A 63 2.75 -1.96 15.62
CA LEU A 63 1.54 -2.42 14.91
C LEU A 63 1.84 -3.04 13.55
N ARG A 64 3.11 -3.07 13.15
CA ARG A 64 3.54 -3.53 11.83
C ARG A 64 3.10 -4.96 11.50
N GLY A 65 3.05 -5.85 12.50
CA GLY A 65 2.54 -7.22 12.33
C GLY A 65 1.05 -7.26 11.97
N LEU A 66 0.24 -6.45 12.64
CA LEU A 66 -1.20 -6.36 12.38
C LEU A 66 -1.49 -5.77 11.00
N PHE A 67 -0.80 -4.68 10.64
CA PHE A 67 -0.99 -4.04 9.34
C PHE A 67 -0.54 -4.91 8.15
N SER A 68 0.42 -5.81 8.36
CA SER A 68 0.86 -6.75 7.32
C SER A 68 -0.10 -7.92 7.15
N SER A 69 -0.80 -8.36 8.19
CA SER A 69 -1.74 -9.49 8.12
C SER A 69 -3.13 -9.11 7.57
N VAL A 70 -3.59 -7.87 7.78
CA VAL A 70 -4.90 -7.40 7.28
C VAL A 70 -5.10 -7.60 5.76
N PRO A 71 -4.14 -7.24 4.88
CA PRO A 71 -4.26 -7.50 3.45
C PRO A 71 -4.42 -8.98 3.10
N LEU A 72 -3.72 -9.88 3.82
CA LEU A 72 -3.81 -11.32 3.57
C LEU A 72 -5.19 -11.86 3.99
N ALA A 73 -5.69 -11.44 5.16
CA ALA A 73 -7.04 -11.82 5.60
C ALA A 73 -8.12 -11.32 4.63
N SER A 74 -8.00 -10.07 4.17
CA SER A 74 -8.89 -9.51 3.16
C SER A 74 -8.82 -10.27 1.83
N TYR A 75 -7.64 -10.74 1.44
CA TYR A 75 -7.46 -11.53 0.22
C TYR A 75 -8.16 -12.90 0.31
N SER A 76 -8.00 -13.60 1.43
CA SER A 76 -8.70 -14.86 1.71
C SER A 76 -10.22 -14.67 1.70
N PHE A 77 -10.72 -13.61 2.32
CA PHE A 77 -12.15 -13.27 2.31
C PHE A 77 -12.67 -12.97 0.91
N GLY A 78 -11.90 -12.22 0.10
CA GLY A 78 -12.24 -11.93 -1.29
C GLY A 78 -12.32 -13.20 -2.16
N ILE A 79 -11.39 -14.14 -2.00
CA ILE A 79 -11.44 -15.43 -2.70
C ILE A 79 -12.72 -16.20 -2.34
N LEU A 80 -13.06 -16.25 -1.05
CA LEU A 80 -14.25 -16.95 -0.57
C LEU A 80 -15.54 -16.34 -1.15
N LEU A 81 -15.62 -15.01 -1.22
CA LEU A 81 -16.71 -14.29 -1.88
C LEU A 81 -16.81 -14.62 -3.36
N VAL A 82 -15.69 -14.65 -4.09
CA VAL A 82 -15.68 -14.97 -5.53
C VAL A 82 -16.14 -16.39 -5.79
N TYR A 83 -15.74 -17.36 -4.95
CA TYR A 83 -16.21 -18.74 -5.08
C TYR A 83 -17.70 -18.88 -4.75
N ALA A 84 -18.20 -18.18 -3.73
CA ALA A 84 -19.63 -18.17 -3.40
C ALA A 84 -20.47 -17.55 -4.53
N LEU A 85 -20.02 -16.44 -5.12
CA LEU A 85 -20.68 -15.84 -6.29
C LEU A 85 -20.57 -16.72 -7.54
N GLY A 86 -19.43 -17.40 -7.70
CA GLY A 86 -19.18 -18.34 -8.80
C GLY A 86 -20.07 -19.58 -8.78
N SER A 87 -20.57 -20.00 -7.62
CA SER A 87 -21.53 -21.12 -7.55
C SER A 87 -22.97 -20.70 -7.85
N LEU A 88 -23.31 -19.43 -7.61
CA LEU A 88 -24.68 -18.90 -7.75
C LEU A 88 -24.94 -18.25 -9.10
N LEU A 89 -23.92 -17.64 -9.74
CA LEU A 89 -24.07 -16.79 -10.92
C LEU A 89 -23.22 -17.25 -12.11
N PRO A 90 -23.62 -16.90 -13.35
CA PRO A 90 -22.79 -17.11 -14.53
C PRO A 90 -21.45 -16.37 -14.40
N TRP A 91 -20.37 -16.97 -14.91
CA TRP A 91 -19.00 -16.46 -14.82
C TRP A 91 -18.83 -15.00 -15.34
N ARG A 92 -19.67 -14.56 -16.29
CA ARG A 92 -19.67 -13.18 -16.80
C ARG A 92 -20.08 -12.15 -15.74
N TYR A 93 -21.13 -12.44 -14.96
CA TYR A 93 -21.58 -11.55 -13.88
C TYR A 93 -20.55 -11.48 -12.76
N VAL A 94 -19.88 -12.62 -12.48
CA VAL A 94 -18.78 -12.68 -11.53
C VAL A 94 -17.61 -11.78 -12.00
N ALA A 95 -17.23 -11.85 -13.28
CA ALA A 95 -16.18 -11.00 -13.86
C ALA A 95 -16.51 -9.50 -13.83
N VAL A 96 -17.77 -9.13 -14.05
CA VAL A 96 -18.22 -7.72 -13.93
C VAL A 96 -18.17 -7.27 -12.47
N SER A 97 -18.66 -8.09 -11.53
CA SER A 97 -18.63 -7.77 -10.11
C SER A 97 -17.21 -7.60 -9.57
N SER A 98 -16.25 -8.42 -10.03
CA SER A 98 -14.85 -8.30 -9.64
C SER A 98 -14.15 -7.06 -10.21
N THR A 99 -14.73 -6.38 -11.20
CA THR A 99 -14.24 -5.09 -11.70
C THR A 99 -14.53 -3.94 -10.74
N VAL A 100 -15.54 -4.07 -9.87
CA VAL A 100 -15.88 -3.04 -8.86
C VAL A 100 -14.75 -2.87 -7.84
N LEU A 101 -14.09 -3.97 -7.46
CA LEU A 101 -12.98 -3.97 -6.49
C LEU A 101 -11.75 -3.14 -6.92
N PRO A 102 -11.16 -3.33 -8.11
CA PRO A 102 -10.02 -2.53 -8.57
C PRO A 102 -10.41 -1.07 -8.84
N VAL A 103 -11.63 -0.80 -9.31
CA VAL A 103 -12.12 0.58 -9.49
C VAL A 103 -12.24 1.30 -8.14
N THR A 104 -12.82 0.65 -7.14
CA THR A 104 -12.92 1.20 -5.78
C THR A 104 -11.53 1.41 -5.17
N SER A 105 -10.62 0.45 -5.34
CA SER A 105 -9.22 0.57 -4.89
C SER A 105 -8.52 1.78 -5.52
N LEU A 106 -8.74 2.02 -6.82
CA LEU A 106 -8.18 3.16 -7.54
C LEU A 106 -8.68 4.50 -6.97
N LEU A 107 -9.98 4.60 -6.66
CA LEU A 107 -10.56 5.77 -5.99
C LEU A 107 -9.94 6.01 -4.61
N VAL A 108 -9.77 4.95 -3.81
CA VAL A 108 -9.12 5.06 -2.50
C VAL A 108 -7.67 5.53 -2.63
N PHE A 109 -6.93 5.05 -3.63
CA PHE A 109 -5.56 5.51 -3.87
C PHE A 109 -5.48 7.00 -4.24
N PHE A 110 -6.53 7.59 -4.84
CA PHE A 110 -6.55 9.03 -5.09
C PHE A 110 -6.59 9.84 -3.80
N PHE A 111 -7.36 9.41 -2.80
CA PHE A 111 -7.44 10.08 -1.49
C PHE A 111 -6.24 9.83 -0.59
N LEU A 112 -5.48 8.75 -0.82
CA LEU A 112 -4.32 8.41 0.00
C LEU A 112 -3.19 9.45 -0.20
N PRO A 113 -2.62 10.02 0.88
CA PRO A 113 -1.44 10.87 0.77
C PRO A 113 -0.22 10.07 0.32
N GLU A 114 0.76 10.75 -0.26
CA GLU A 114 2.00 10.10 -0.69
C GLU A 114 2.86 9.63 0.49
N SER A 115 3.72 8.64 0.22
CA SER A 115 4.64 8.10 1.24
C SER A 115 5.55 9.21 1.78
N PRO A 116 5.63 9.37 3.12
CA PRO A 116 6.47 10.41 3.74
C PRO A 116 7.95 10.21 3.42
N VAL A 117 8.40 8.97 3.22
CA VAL A 117 9.79 8.64 2.82
C VAL A 117 10.10 9.18 1.42
N TRP A 118 9.12 9.22 0.53
CA TRP A 118 9.32 9.75 -0.82
C TRP A 118 9.35 11.28 -0.79
N LEU A 119 8.43 11.89 -0.04
CA LEU A 119 8.37 13.35 0.15
C LEU A 119 9.66 13.91 0.77
N THR A 120 10.27 13.20 1.73
CA THR A 120 11.57 13.59 2.30
C THR A 120 12.73 13.45 1.31
N ARG A 121 12.67 12.49 0.38
CA ARG A 121 13.69 12.35 -0.69
C ARG A 121 13.56 13.45 -1.75
N GLN A 122 12.37 13.99 -1.94
CA GLN A 122 12.09 15.10 -2.87
C GLN A 122 12.24 16.49 -2.22
N GLU A 123 12.84 16.57 -1.03
CA GLU A 123 13.03 17.80 -0.24
C GLU A 123 11.74 18.55 0.13
N LYS A 124 10.57 17.93 -0.03
CA LYS A 124 9.26 18.51 0.32
C LYS A 124 8.87 18.19 1.76
N LEU A 125 9.57 18.82 2.72
CA LEU A 125 9.39 18.56 4.15
C LEU A 125 8.00 18.97 4.68
N GLU A 126 7.40 20.05 4.17
CA GLU A 126 6.07 20.49 4.61
C GLU A 126 4.96 19.52 4.20
N ASP A 127 5.05 18.92 3.01
CA ASP A 127 4.10 17.92 2.56
C ASP A 127 4.29 16.59 3.30
N ALA A 128 5.54 16.22 3.60
CA ALA A 128 5.84 15.06 4.46
C ALA A 128 5.22 15.23 5.85
N LYS A 129 5.25 16.46 6.40
CA LYS A 129 4.62 16.80 7.69
C LYS A 129 3.09 16.67 7.63
N LYS A 130 2.45 17.19 6.58
CA LYS A 130 0.99 17.03 6.38
C LYS A 130 0.59 15.56 6.28
N ALA A 131 1.34 14.75 5.52
CA ALA A 131 1.09 13.31 5.39
C ALA A 131 1.22 12.58 6.73
N LEU A 132 2.23 12.90 7.54
CA LEU A 132 2.43 12.33 8.89
C LEU A 132 1.30 12.71 9.86
N VAL A 133 0.85 13.97 9.84
CA VAL A 133 -0.26 14.44 10.69
C VAL A 133 -1.57 13.77 10.28
N TRP A 134 -1.82 13.63 8.98
CA TRP A 134 -2.98 12.91 8.46
C TRP A 134 -2.96 11.43 8.91
N LEU A 135 -1.79 10.79 8.80
CA LEU A 135 -1.65 9.39 9.16
C LEU A 135 -1.86 9.12 10.66
N ARG A 136 -1.45 10.06 11.52
CA ARG A 136 -1.61 9.95 12.98
C ARG A 136 -2.94 10.50 13.49
N GLY A 137 -3.88 10.82 12.59
CA GLY A 137 -5.24 11.25 12.95
C GLY A 137 -5.30 12.63 13.62
N GLY A 138 -4.43 13.56 13.24
CA GLY A 138 -4.51 14.95 13.69
C GLY A 138 -3.93 15.25 15.08
N ASN A 139 -3.38 14.25 15.79
CA ASN A 139 -2.66 14.50 17.04
C ASN A 139 -1.38 15.31 16.77
N LYS A 140 -1.19 16.43 17.49
CA LYS A 140 0.02 17.26 17.40
C LYS A 140 1.24 16.39 17.74
N ILE A 141 1.98 15.98 16.72
CA ILE A 141 3.24 15.26 16.90
C ILE A 141 4.20 16.18 17.66
N LYS A 142 4.72 15.72 18.82
CA LYS A 142 5.72 16.49 19.55
C LYS A 142 6.92 16.79 18.63
N PRO A 143 7.45 18.02 18.61
CA PRO A 143 8.52 18.40 17.68
C PRO A 143 9.76 17.51 17.76
N CYS A 144 10.04 16.94 18.93
CA CYS A 144 11.15 16.01 19.14
C CYS A 144 10.95 14.65 18.43
N GLN A 145 9.72 14.10 18.47
CA GLN A 145 9.41 12.85 17.75
C GLN A 145 9.44 13.07 16.23
N TYR A 146 9.04 14.26 15.76
CA TYR A 146 9.15 14.66 14.35
C TYR A 146 10.60 14.70 13.85
N GLN A 147 11.50 15.35 14.59
CA GLN A 147 12.93 15.39 14.22
C GLN A 147 13.55 14.00 14.19
N PHE A 148 13.16 13.12 15.11
CA PHE A 148 13.60 11.72 15.12
C PHE A 148 13.15 10.96 13.86
N TRP A 149 11.87 11.08 13.48
CA TRP A 149 11.35 10.46 12.26
C TRP A 149 12.01 10.99 10.98
N LEU A 150 12.27 12.30 10.89
CA LEU A 150 13.01 12.88 9.76
C LEU A 150 14.45 12.33 9.64
N LYS A 151 15.15 12.16 10.77
CA LYS A 151 16.50 11.57 10.80
C LYS A 151 16.52 10.11 10.36
N ILE A 152 15.45 9.35 10.60
CA ILE A 152 15.30 7.96 10.15
C ILE A 152 15.05 7.89 8.64
N LEU A 153 14.34 8.87 8.09
CA LEU A 153 13.92 8.89 6.69
C LEU A 153 15.03 9.39 5.72
N GLN A 154 16.10 9.99 6.23
CA GLN A 154 17.22 10.46 5.41
C GLN A 154 18.04 9.27 4.83
N PRO A 155 18.30 9.26 3.50
CA PRO A 155 18.98 8.16 2.82
C PRO A 155 20.44 7.94 3.26
N ASN A 156 21.09 8.95 3.86
CA ASN A 156 22.48 8.84 4.33
C ASN A 156 22.68 7.97 5.59
N ASN A 157 21.61 7.49 6.25
CA ASN A 157 21.69 6.80 7.55
C ASN A 157 21.46 5.27 7.53
N LEU A 158 21.44 4.65 6.34
CA LEU A 158 21.17 3.21 6.19
C LEU A 158 22.23 2.28 6.83
N ARG A 159 23.38 2.81 7.28
CA ARG A 159 24.42 2.06 8.01
C ARG A 159 24.04 1.77 9.48
N CYS A 160 23.02 2.43 10.02
CA CYS A 160 22.63 2.35 11.43
C CYS A 160 21.48 1.35 11.71
N LYS A 161 21.41 0.22 11.00
CA LYS A 161 20.39 -0.81 11.28
C LYS A 161 20.54 -1.40 12.69
N TRP A 162 21.75 -1.40 13.27
CA TRP A 162 22.05 -1.89 14.62
C TRP A 162 21.82 -0.86 15.75
N GLN A 163 21.83 0.45 15.48
CA GLN A 163 21.55 1.48 16.49
C GLN A 163 20.07 1.58 16.89
N ARG A 164 19.18 0.88 16.19
CA ARG A 164 17.74 0.80 16.48
C ARG A 164 17.44 0.14 17.83
N LEU A 165 18.34 -0.71 18.35
CA LEU A 165 18.24 -1.32 19.68
C LEU A 165 18.70 -0.39 20.82
N TYR A 166 19.63 0.53 20.54
CA TYR A 166 20.23 1.41 21.55
C TYR A 166 19.32 2.62 21.90
N TYR A 167 18.55 3.13 20.92
CA TYR A 167 17.67 4.29 21.14
C TYR A 167 16.37 3.95 21.86
N THR A 168 15.82 2.74 21.70
CA THR A 168 14.66 2.28 22.49
C THR A 168 14.98 2.23 23.98
N HIS A 169 16.20 1.83 24.35
CA HIS A 169 16.65 1.86 25.75
C HIS A 169 16.85 3.29 26.28
N SER A 170 17.36 4.21 25.46
CA SER A 170 17.64 5.59 25.91
C SER A 170 16.37 6.43 26.13
N CYS A 171 15.31 6.22 25.35
CA CYS A 171 14.02 6.89 25.59
C CYS A 171 13.28 6.38 26.83
N GLN A 172 13.52 5.14 27.26
CA GLN A 172 12.92 4.60 28.48
C GLN A 172 13.54 5.20 29.74
N ILE A 173 14.82 5.58 29.68
CA ILE A 173 15.55 6.23 30.79
C ILE A 173 15.09 7.67 30.99
N LEU A 174 14.70 8.38 29.91
CA LEU A 174 14.20 9.77 29.97
C LEU A 174 12.74 9.91 30.44
N TYR A 175 12.01 8.81 30.63
CA TYR A 175 10.64 8.83 31.16
C TYR A 175 10.54 8.39 32.62
N ASN A 176 11.66 7.95 33.22
CA ASN A 176 11.78 7.48 34.61
C ASN A 176 12.72 8.36 35.45
N LEU A 177 12.99 9.59 35.00
CA LEU A 177 13.68 10.68 35.70
C LEU A 177 12.81 11.93 35.58
#